data_AF-A0A538C1X7-F1
#
_entry.id   AF-A0A538C1X7-F1
#
_cell.length_a   1.000
_cell.length_b   1.000
_cell.length_c   1.000
_cell.angle_alpha   90.00
_cell.angle_beta   90.00
_cell.angle_gamma   90.00
#
_symmetry.space_group_name_H-M   'P 1'
#
loop_
_entity.id
_entity.type
_entity.pdbx_description
1 polymer ?
#
loop_
_entity_poly.entity_id
_entity_poly.type
_entity_poly.pdbx_seq_one_letter_code
_entity_poly.pdbx_strand_id
1 'polypeptide(L)'
;MRLSRIQQVIETLEAERAHVQKHLTWLEQQIKEFHAHNGDSAASAPARSVRRATARRASKRRAVARRRHGDTKARIIDYLAKHPGSTAGDVAKGLNLNPGSTSSRLTQLAKAGEIKKASRGYTKK
;
A
#
# COMPACT_ATOMS: atom_id res chain seq x y z
N MET A 1 17.30 74.06 -10.69
CA MET A 1 16.73 73.51 -11.95
C MET A 1 15.74 72.43 -11.57
N ARG A 2 14.46 72.52 -12.01
CA ARG A 2 13.49 71.42 -11.83
C ARG A 2 13.72 70.41 -12.95
N LEU A 3 13.89 69.14 -12.60
CA LEU A 3 13.98 68.04 -13.56
C LEU A 3 12.69 67.93 -14.37
N SER A 4 12.81 67.54 -15.64
CA SER A 4 11.65 67.25 -16.48
C SER A 4 10.83 66.12 -15.87
N ARG A 5 9.50 66.16 -16.01
CA ARG A 5 8.60 65.11 -15.51
C ARG A 5 8.98 63.72 -16.02
N ILE A 6 9.55 63.64 -17.22
CA ILE A 6 10.04 62.38 -17.82
C ILE A 6 11.27 61.86 -17.04
N GLN A 7 12.18 62.73 -16.63
CA GLN A 7 13.36 62.35 -15.83
C GLN A 7 12.94 61.82 -14.45
N GLN A 8 11.96 62.45 -13.81
CA GLN A 8 11.42 62.00 -12.53
C GLN A 8 10.79 60.60 -12.62
N VAL A 9 10.07 60.32 -13.72
CA VAL A 9 9.48 59.00 -13.95
C VAL A 9 10.56 57.95 -14.19
N ILE A 10 11.61 58.27 -14.95
CA ILE A 10 12.75 57.36 -15.18
C ILE A 10 13.43 57.03 -13.84
N GLU A 11 13.75 58.03 -13.02
CA GLU A 11 14.38 57.83 -11.72
C GLU A 11 13.52 56.95 -10.80
N THR A 12 12.19 57.14 -10.83
CA THR A 12 11.24 56.33 -10.05
C THR A 12 11.24 54.87 -10.50
N LEU A 13 11.15 54.63 -11.81
CA LEU A 13 11.17 53.28 -12.38
C LEU A 13 12.51 52.56 -12.16
N GLU A 14 13.63 53.29 -12.20
CA GLU A 14 14.95 52.73 -11.91
C GLU A 14 15.08 52.34 -10.43
N ALA A 15 14.52 53.14 -9.51
CA ALA A 15 14.47 52.82 -8.09
C ALA A 15 13.59 51.60 -7.81
N GLU A 16 12.43 51.49 -8.44
CA GLU A 16 11.55 50.32 -8.35
C GLU A 16 12.23 49.06 -8.89
N ARG A 17 12.90 49.17 -10.05
CA ARG A 17 13.68 48.07 -10.63
C ARG A 17 14.77 47.60 -9.66
N ALA A 18 15.50 48.53 -9.05
CA ALA A 18 16.55 48.19 -8.09
C ALA A 18 15.98 47.50 -6.84
N HIS A 19 14.80 47.92 -6.37
CA HIS A 19 14.12 47.28 -5.25
C HIS A 19 13.69 45.84 -5.57
N VAL A 20 13.05 45.63 -6.72
CA VAL A 20 12.64 44.29 -7.17
C VAL A 20 13.84 43.38 -7.35
N GLN A 21 14.94 43.88 -7.93
CA GLN A 21 16.16 43.10 -8.12
C GLN A 21 16.75 42.63 -6.78
N LYS A 22 16.77 43.49 -5.75
CA LYS A 22 17.23 43.11 -4.41
C LYS A 22 16.35 42.02 -3.82
N HIS A 23 15.03 42.15 -3.94
CA HIS A 23 14.10 41.14 -3.42
C HIS A 23 14.26 39.80 -4.14
N LEU A 24 14.49 39.80 -5.45
CA LEU A 24 14.77 38.59 -6.22
C LEU A 24 16.05 37.90 -5.73
N THR A 25 17.15 38.65 -5.56
CA THR A 25 18.40 38.07 -5.04
C THR A 25 18.26 37.49 -3.64
N TRP A 26 17.42 38.10 -2.80
CA TRP A 26 17.11 37.58 -1.48
C TRP A 26 16.33 36.25 -1.56
N LEU A 27 15.30 36.18 -2.41
CA LEU A 27 14.54 34.94 -2.63
C LEU A 27 15.42 33.83 -3.20
N GLU A 28 16.29 34.13 -4.17
CA GLU A 28 17.24 33.16 -4.74
C GLU A 28 18.20 32.62 -3.68
N GLN A 29 18.70 33.47 -2.80
CA GLN A 29 19.55 33.06 -1.68
C GLN A 29 18.79 32.17 -0.68
N GLN A 30 17.54 32.51 -0.35
CA GLN A 30 16.68 31.69 0.51
C GLN A 30 16.39 30.32 -0.12
N ILE A 31 16.10 30.28 -1.43
CA ILE A 31 15.91 29.03 -2.17
C ILE A 31 17.20 28.20 -2.12
N LYS A 32 18.37 28.82 -2.33
CA LYS A 32 19.66 28.13 -2.27
C LYS A 32 19.96 27.55 -0.90
N GLU A 33 19.69 28.30 0.17
CA GLU A 33 19.82 27.83 1.56
C GLU A 33 18.88 26.66 1.84
N PHE A 34 17.62 26.76 1.41
CA PHE A 34 16.66 25.66 1.53
C PHE A 34 17.12 24.42 0.77
N HIS A 35 17.67 24.58 -0.44
CA HIS A 35 18.22 23.46 -1.21
C HIS A 35 19.52 22.91 -0.61
N ALA A 36 20.35 23.72 0.03
CA ALA A 36 21.53 23.23 0.74
C ALA A 36 21.13 22.40 1.98
N HIS A 37 20.17 22.89 2.77
CA HIS A 37 19.66 22.19 3.95
C HIS A 37 18.82 20.95 3.61
N ASN A 38 18.09 20.97 2.49
CA ASN A 38 17.27 19.83 2.04
C ASN A 38 17.97 18.92 1.03
N GLY A 39 19.07 19.35 0.41
CA GLY A 39 19.90 18.53 -0.47
C GLY A 39 20.55 17.37 0.30
N ASP A 40 20.87 17.58 1.57
CA ASP A 40 21.26 16.52 2.51
C ASP A 40 20.07 15.64 2.95
N SER A 41 18.84 16.13 2.85
CA SER A 41 17.60 15.39 3.19
C SER A 41 16.97 14.67 1.98
N ALA A 42 17.33 15.05 0.75
CA ALA A 42 17.00 14.33 -0.48
C ALA A 42 17.87 13.07 -0.66
N ALA A 43 18.87 12.86 0.21
CA ALA A 43 19.50 11.57 0.38
C ALA A 43 18.48 10.59 0.99
N SER A 44 17.85 9.78 0.13
CA SER A 44 17.22 8.48 0.44
C SER A 44 16.56 8.37 1.82
N ALA A 45 15.22 8.40 1.86
CA ALA A 45 14.43 8.20 3.07
C ALA A 45 15.13 7.20 4.01
N PRO A 46 15.47 7.60 5.26
CA PRO A 46 16.46 6.89 6.07
C PRO A 46 16.13 5.40 6.10
N ALA A 47 17.09 4.52 5.79
CA ALA A 47 16.86 3.10 5.46
C ALA A 47 15.93 2.35 6.44
N ARG A 48 15.87 2.79 7.70
CA ARG A 48 14.94 2.31 8.73
C ARG A 48 13.46 2.56 8.38
N SER A 49 13.12 3.70 7.80
CA SER A 49 11.77 4.08 7.35
C SER A 49 11.28 3.20 6.20
N VAL A 50 12.12 2.97 5.19
CA VAL A 50 11.83 2.08 4.05
C VAL A 50 11.63 0.64 4.51
N ARG A 51 12.52 0.11 5.37
CA ARG A 51 12.37 -1.23 5.97
C ARG A 51 11.03 -1.36 6.71
N ARG A 52 10.65 -0.35 7.51
CA ARG A 52 9.38 -0.34 8.25
C ARG A 52 8.17 -0.28 7.31
N ALA A 53 8.23 0.50 6.24
CA ALA A 53 7.17 0.57 5.23
C ALA A 53 6.98 -0.77 4.51
N THR A 54 8.07 -1.43 4.09
CA THR A 54 8.05 -2.75 3.47
C THR A 54 7.51 -3.82 4.43
N ALA A 55 7.94 -3.80 5.69
CA ALA A 55 7.43 -4.71 6.71
C ALA A 55 5.92 -4.54 6.93
N ARG A 56 5.42 -3.30 7.00
CA ARG A 56 3.98 -3.01 7.11
C ARG A 56 3.20 -3.48 5.89
N ARG A 57 3.69 -3.22 4.68
CA ARG A 57 3.07 -3.69 3.44
C ARG A 57 2.99 -5.23 3.40
N ALA A 58 4.08 -5.91 3.77
CA ALA A 58 4.11 -7.37 3.86
C ALA A 58 3.14 -7.90 4.93
N SER A 59 3.05 -7.23 6.09
CA SER A 59 2.10 -7.57 7.15
C SER A 59 0.64 -7.44 6.68
N LYS A 60 0.28 -6.32 6.04
CA LYS A 60 -1.06 -6.08 5.48
C LYS A 60 -1.43 -7.15 4.45
N ARG A 61 -0.50 -7.52 3.56
CA ARG A 61 -0.69 -8.61 2.58
C ARG A 61 -0.97 -9.95 3.27
N ARG A 62 -0.20 -10.31 4.30
CA ARG A 62 -0.42 -11.54 5.07
C ARG A 62 -1.76 -11.53 5.81
N ALA A 63 -2.17 -10.38 6.36
CA ALA A 63 -3.48 -10.25 7.00
C ALA A 63 -4.64 -10.48 6.03
N VAL A 64 -4.58 -9.90 4.82
CA VAL A 64 -5.58 -10.12 3.78
C VAL A 64 -5.62 -11.59 3.33
N ALA A 65 -4.46 -12.21 3.13
CA ALA A 65 -4.38 -13.64 2.77
C ALA A 65 -5.00 -14.54 3.84
N ARG A 66 -4.75 -14.26 5.13
CA ARG A 66 -5.37 -14.99 6.25
C ARG A 66 -6.89 -14.82 6.29
N ARG A 67 -7.41 -13.61 6.03
CA ARG A 67 -8.86 -13.37 5.94
C ARG A 67 -9.51 -14.19 4.82
N ARG A 68 -8.92 -14.18 3.62
CA ARG A 68 -9.39 -15.01 2.48
C ARG A 68 -9.33 -16.51 2.78
N HIS A 69 -8.32 -16.95 3.53
CA HIS A 69 -8.24 -18.35 3.97
C HIS A 69 -9.40 -18.75 4.90
N GLY A 70 -9.75 -17.88 5.86
CA GLY A 70 -10.90 -18.09 6.75
C GLY A 70 -12.22 -18.20 5.98
N ASP A 71 -12.41 -17.33 4.99
CA ASP A 71 -13.58 -17.39 4.08
C ASP A 71 -13.64 -18.72 3.31
N THR A 72 -12.50 -19.21 2.80
CA THR A 72 -12.45 -20.53 2.14
C THR A 72 -12.76 -21.69 3.10
N LYS A 73 -12.29 -21.63 4.36
CA LYS A 73 -12.61 -22.65 5.38
C LYS A 73 -14.11 -22.72 5.62
N ALA A 74 -14.76 -21.58 5.86
CA ALA A 74 -16.20 -21.53 6.11
C ALA A 74 -16.99 -22.10 4.92
N ARG A 75 -16.63 -21.69 3.69
CA ARG A 75 -17.25 -22.20 2.46
C ARG A 75 -17.12 -23.72 2.30
N ILE A 76 -15.98 -24.32 2.66
CA ILE A 76 -15.79 -25.78 2.61
C ILE A 76 -16.70 -26.48 3.64
N ILE A 77 -16.78 -25.97 4.86
CA ILE A 77 -17.61 -26.57 5.92
C ILE A 77 -19.10 -26.49 5.53
N ASP A 78 -19.54 -25.34 5.01
CA ASP A 78 -20.92 -25.13 4.56
C ASP A 78 -21.27 -26.03 3.37
N TYR A 79 -20.33 -26.22 2.44
CA TYR A 79 -20.50 -27.14 1.33
C TYR A 79 -20.65 -28.59 1.81
N LEU A 80 -19.81 -29.03 2.75
CA LEU A 80 -19.88 -30.39 3.30
C LEU A 80 -21.13 -30.61 4.17
N ALA A 81 -21.72 -29.56 4.74
CA ALA A 81 -23.01 -29.65 5.42
C ALA A 81 -24.15 -29.99 4.45
N LYS A 82 -24.09 -29.46 3.23
CA LYS A 82 -25.09 -29.67 2.17
C LYS A 82 -24.83 -30.94 1.35
N HIS A 83 -23.57 -31.35 1.25
CA HIS A 83 -23.11 -32.47 0.44
C HIS A 83 -22.21 -33.41 1.26
N PRO A 84 -22.76 -34.14 2.24
CA PRO A 84 -21.98 -35.09 3.04
C PRO A 84 -21.42 -36.22 2.15
N GLY A 85 -20.18 -36.62 2.41
CA GLY A 85 -19.49 -37.65 1.63
C GLY A 85 -18.79 -37.15 0.37
N SER A 86 -18.80 -35.83 0.13
CA SER A 86 -18.10 -35.22 -1.01
C SER A 86 -16.59 -35.45 -0.94
N THR A 87 -15.99 -35.76 -2.08
CA THR A 87 -14.54 -35.91 -2.21
C THR A 87 -13.86 -34.56 -2.43
N ALA A 88 -12.53 -34.52 -2.35
CA ALA A 88 -11.77 -33.30 -2.64
C ALA A 88 -12.03 -32.74 -4.04
N GLY A 89 -12.27 -33.62 -5.03
CA GLY A 89 -12.63 -33.23 -6.39
C GLY A 89 -14.00 -32.58 -6.47
N ASP A 90 -14.98 -33.13 -5.75
CA ASP A 90 -16.35 -32.59 -5.73
C ASP A 90 -16.38 -31.22 -5.05
N VAL A 91 -15.71 -31.08 -3.91
CA VAL A 91 -15.58 -29.80 -3.19
C VAL A 91 -14.86 -28.76 -4.05
N ALA A 92 -13.79 -29.16 -4.75
CA ALA A 92 -13.05 -28.26 -5.63
C ALA A 92 -13.91 -27.75 -6.79
N LYS A 93 -14.69 -28.63 -7.43
CA LYS A 93 -15.63 -28.25 -8.49
C LYS A 93 -16.76 -27.36 -7.95
N GLY A 94 -17.41 -27.76 -6.86
CA GLY A 94 -18.55 -27.05 -6.29
C GLY A 94 -18.23 -25.65 -5.76
N LEU A 95 -16.99 -25.41 -5.32
CA LEU A 95 -16.55 -24.11 -4.80
C LEU A 95 -15.63 -23.33 -5.76
N ASN A 96 -15.34 -23.88 -6.94
CA ASN A 96 -14.37 -23.37 -7.90
C ASN A 96 -13.00 -23.10 -7.26
N LEU A 97 -12.46 -24.10 -6.56
CA LEU A 97 -11.17 -24.06 -5.87
C LEU A 97 -10.14 -24.92 -6.59
N ASN A 98 -8.86 -24.59 -6.42
CA ASN A 98 -7.77 -25.42 -6.93
C ASN A 98 -7.79 -26.82 -6.26
N PRO A 99 -7.87 -27.94 -7.02
CA PRO A 99 -8.00 -29.28 -6.45
C PRO A 99 -6.86 -29.70 -5.51
N GLY A 100 -5.62 -29.37 -5.85
CA GLY A 100 -4.45 -29.68 -5.01
C GLY A 100 -4.51 -28.95 -3.67
N SER A 101 -4.82 -27.65 -3.70
CA SER A 101 -4.99 -26.84 -2.48
C SER A 101 -6.17 -27.31 -1.63
N THR A 102 -7.27 -27.73 -2.26
CA THR A 102 -8.47 -28.25 -1.59
C THR A 102 -8.17 -29.55 -0.85
N SER A 103 -7.42 -30.48 -1.47
CA SER A 103 -7.03 -31.75 -0.83
C SER A 103 -6.18 -31.53 0.42
N SER A 104 -5.16 -30.66 0.34
CA SER A 104 -4.33 -30.31 1.50
C SER A 104 -5.16 -29.65 2.61
N ARG A 105 -6.07 -28.74 2.25
CA ARG A 105 -6.97 -28.07 3.21
C ARG A 105 -7.91 -29.03 3.90
N LEU A 106 -8.56 -29.95 3.17
CA LEU A 106 -9.45 -30.95 3.77
C LEU A 106 -8.68 -31.83 4.77
N THR A 107 -7.45 -32.20 4.43
CA THR A 107 -6.57 -32.94 5.36
C THR A 107 -6.28 -32.13 6.62
N GLN A 108 -5.96 -30.85 6.50
CA GLN A 108 -5.71 -29.96 7.64
C GLN A 108 -6.96 -29.76 8.50
N LEU A 109 -8.13 -29.56 7.89
CA LEU A 109 -9.40 -29.39 8.61
C LEU A 109 -9.81 -30.67 9.35
N ALA A 110 -9.59 -31.85 8.74
CA ALA A 110 -9.83 -33.13 9.41
C ALA A 110 -8.88 -33.32 10.60
N LYS A 111 -7.59 -32.97 10.44
CA LYS A 111 -6.62 -32.99 11.56
C LYS A 111 -6.97 -32.01 12.68
N ALA A 112 -7.51 -30.85 12.33
CA ALA A 112 -7.99 -29.86 13.29
C ALA A 112 -9.34 -30.25 13.95
N GLY A 113 -9.98 -31.34 13.52
CA GLY A 113 -11.26 -31.80 14.05
C GLY A 113 -12.47 -30.96 13.62
N GLU A 114 -12.32 -30.14 12.59
CA GLU A 114 -13.37 -29.25 12.05
C GLU A 114 -14.33 -29.99 11.11
N ILE A 115 -13.85 -31.08 10.50
CA ILE A 115 -14.60 -31.98 9.62
C ILE A 115 -14.20 -33.43 9.93
N LYS A 116 -15.01 -34.40 9.52
CA LYS A 116 -14.73 -35.83 9.70
C LYS A 116 -14.51 -36.51 8.35
N LYS A 117 -13.58 -37.48 8.32
CA LYS A 117 -13.49 -38.42 7.19
C LYS A 117 -14.68 -39.38 7.26
N ALA A 118 -15.44 -39.47 6.19
CA ALA A 118 -16.53 -40.44 6.06
C ALA A 118 -16.02 -41.73 5.39
N SER A 119 -16.90 -42.75 5.22
CA SER A 119 -16.56 -43.96 4.46
C SER A 119 -16.09 -43.63 3.05
N ARG A 120 -16.69 -42.59 2.45
CA ARG A 120 -16.25 -41.94 1.21
C ARG A 120 -16.18 -40.43 1.44
N GLY A 121 -15.05 -39.81 1.11
CA GLY A 121 -14.89 -38.35 1.16
C GLY A 121 -14.90 -37.76 2.57
N TYR A 122 -15.50 -36.58 2.71
CA TYR A 122 -15.54 -35.81 3.96
C TYR A 122 -16.97 -35.42 4.31
N THR A 123 -17.21 -35.17 5.59
CA THR A 123 -18.47 -34.65 6.11
C THR A 123 -18.21 -33.59 7.16
N LYS A 124 -19.18 -32.69 7.35
CA LYS A 124 -19.17 -31.78 8.51
C LYS A 124 -19.22 -32.61 9.80
N LYS A 125 -18.55 -32.12 10.85
CA LYS A 125 -18.61 -32.70 12.20
C LYS A 125 -20.05 -32.72 12.71
#